data_AF-A0A2M6V8V1-F1
#
_entry.id   AF-A0A2M6V8V1-F1
#
_cell.length_a   1.000
_cell.length_b   1.000
_cell.length_c   1.000
_cell.angle_alpha   90.00
_cell.angle_beta   90.00
_cell.angle_gamma   90.00
#
_symmetry.space_group_name_H-M   'P 1'
#
loop_
_entity.id
_entity.type
_entity.pdbx_description
1 polymer ?
#
loop_
_entity_poly.entity_id
_entity_poly.type
_entity_poly.pdbx_seq_one_letter_code
_entity_poly.pdbx_strand_id
1 'polypeptide(L)'
;MQKTHTRPHDTHKTRKASVSLARPSHGWTLAELLITLALMGVLAALALPTYQQQQRQARRSDGQAALLQLQVAQARWRSQHDRYTESLSDLGWAGDKSPQGHYQITVTEASAEAYTAQATALGAQAADRECNPLRLTWQGSASAVWGAGEHTNSDPARCWRR
;
A
#
# COMPACT_ATOMS: atom_id res chain seq x y z
N MET A 1 -70.17 31.80 73.05
CA MET A 1 -70.36 30.86 71.90
C MET A 1 -69.03 30.22 71.58
N GLN A 2 -69.07 28.90 71.39
CA GLN A 2 -67.97 27.96 71.17
C GLN A 2 -67.05 28.33 70.01
N LYS A 3 -65.77 27.97 70.12
CA LYS A 3 -65.00 27.35 69.01
C LYS A 3 -63.80 26.58 69.56
N THR A 4 -63.97 25.26 69.56
CA THR A 4 -62.95 24.21 69.61
C THR A 4 -62.05 24.26 68.36
N HIS A 5 -60.72 24.18 68.47
CA HIS A 5 -59.91 23.58 67.39
C HIS A 5 -58.49 23.13 67.82
N THR A 6 -58.37 21.81 68.02
CA THR A 6 -57.30 20.87 67.62
C THR A 6 -55.82 21.28 67.63
N ARG A 7 -55.05 20.49 68.40
CA ARG A 7 -53.58 20.34 68.33
C ARG A 7 -53.13 19.82 66.95
N PRO A 8 -51.98 20.26 66.40
CA PRO A 8 -51.31 19.51 65.35
C PRO A 8 -50.51 18.35 65.95
N HIS A 9 -50.72 17.15 65.39
CA HIS A 9 -49.94 15.94 65.64
C HIS A 9 -48.63 16.03 64.85
N ASP A 10 -47.50 16.05 65.55
CA ASP A 10 -46.17 15.88 64.94
C ASP A 10 -46.02 14.46 64.40
N THR A 11 -46.16 14.29 63.09
CA THR A 11 -45.81 13.04 62.41
C THR A 11 -44.31 13.05 62.11
N HIS A 12 -43.52 12.41 62.96
CA HIS A 12 -42.12 12.08 62.68
C HIS A 12 -42.02 11.18 61.44
N LYS A 13 -41.71 11.79 60.29
CA LYS A 13 -41.44 11.09 59.03
C LYS A 13 -40.01 10.51 59.07
N THR A 14 -39.87 9.27 59.54
CA THR A 14 -38.62 8.52 59.51
C THR A 14 -38.22 8.22 58.05
N ARG A 15 -37.20 8.92 57.54
CA ARG A 15 -36.58 8.64 56.25
C ARG A 15 -35.80 7.32 56.34
N LYS A 16 -36.30 6.24 55.75
CA LYS A 16 -35.52 5.03 55.51
C LYS A 16 -34.46 5.35 54.45
N ALA A 17 -33.19 5.38 54.84
CA ALA A 17 -32.08 5.51 53.92
C ALA A 17 -31.95 4.19 53.12
N SER A 18 -32.27 4.25 51.83
CA SER A 18 -32.00 3.17 50.89
C SER A 18 -30.50 3.15 50.58
N VAL A 19 -29.79 2.15 51.12
CA VAL A 19 -28.38 1.89 50.82
C VAL A 19 -28.30 1.34 49.38
N SER A 20 -27.89 2.18 48.44
CA SER A 20 -27.55 1.74 47.08
C SER A 20 -26.16 1.11 47.13
N LEU A 21 -26.06 -0.22 46.98
CA LEU A 21 -24.77 -0.89 46.79
C LEU A 21 -24.20 -0.44 45.45
N ALA A 22 -23.21 0.45 45.48
CA ALA A 22 -22.39 0.74 44.32
C ALA A 22 -21.69 -0.56 43.89
N ARG A 23 -22.02 -1.04 42.68
CA ARG A 23 -21.31 -2.18 42.09
C ARG A 23 -19.84 -1.78 41.91
N PRO A 24 -18.87 -2.61 42.33
CA PRO A 24 -17.47 -2.31 42.07
C PRO A 24 -17.26 -2.23 40.56
N SER A 25 -16.79 -1.07 40.09
CA SER A 25 -16.35 -0.88 38.70
C SER A 25 -15.17 -1.81 38.44
N HIS A 26 -15.36 -2.82 37.60
CA HIS A 26 -14.30 -3.72 37.17
C HIS A 26 -13.40 -2.96 36.17
N GLY A 27 -12.20 -2.60 36.62
CA GLY A 27 -11.14 -2.07 35.76
C GLY A 27 -10.27 -3.21 35.23
N TRP A 28 -9.70 -3.01 34.05
CA TRP A 28 -8.72 -3.92 33.45
C TRP A 28 -7.47 -4.01 34.33
N THR A 29 -6.93 -5.22 34.51
CA THR A 29 -5.70 -5.39 35.30
C THR A 29 -4.45 -5.07 34.47
N LEU A 30 -3.36 -4.66 35.13
CA LEU A 30 -2.07 -4.47 34.45
C LEU A 30 -1.60 -5.76 33.76
N ALA A 31 -1.83 -6.91 34.39
CA ALA A 31 -1.48 -8.22 33.82
C ALA A 31 -2.25 -8.51 32.53
N GLU A 32 -3.53 -8.15 32.47
CA GLU A 32 -4.37 -8.32 31.29
C GLU A 32 -3.89 -7.45 30.12
N LEU A 33 -3.46 -6.22 30.40
CA LEU A 33 -2.84 -5.35 29.39
C LEU A 33 -1.51 -5.94 28.89
N LEU A 34 -0.68 -6.49 29.79
CA LEU A 34 0.60 -7.10 29.39
C LEU A 34 0.40 -8.34 28.52
N ILE A 35 -0.57 -9.20 28.85
CA ILE A 35 -0.89 -10.38 28.05
C ILE A 35 -1.45 -9.97 26.68
N THR A 36 -2.36 -9.00 26.63
CA THR A 36 -2.92 -8.53 25.35
C THR A 36 -1.86 -7.88 24.46
N LEU A 37 -0.95 -7.08 25.02
CA LEU A 37 0.20 -6.54 24.29
C LEU A 37 1.15 -7.63 23.78
N ALA A 38 1.43 -8.65 24.60
CA ALA A 38 2.23 -9.79 24.19
C ALA A 38 1.60 -10.51 22.98
N LEU A 39 0.29 -10.76 23.01
CA LEU A 39 -0.44 -11.38 21.90
C LEU A 39 -0.44 -10.49 20.65
N MET A 40 -0.68 -9.19 20.79
CA MET A 40 -0.63 -8.24 19.67
C MET A 40 0.75 -8.19 19.03
N GLY A 41 1.82 -8.24 19.82
CA GLY A 41 3.20 -8.26 19.32
C GLY A 41 3.48 -9.48 18.44
N VAL A 42 3.02 -10.67 18.85
CA VAL A 42 3.16 -11.91 18.07
C VAL A 42 2.40 -11.81 16.74
N LEU A 43 1.15 -11.31 16.77
CA LEU A 43 0.35 -11.15 15.55
C LEU A 43 0.99 -10.14 14.58
N ALA A 44 1.50 -9.01 15.09
CA ALA A 44 2.16 -8.00 14.28
C ALA A 44 3.42 -8.53 13.60
N ALA A 45 4.22 -9.34 14.30
CA ALA A 45 5.44 -9.93 13.74
C ALA A 45 5.18 -10.82 12.52
N LEU A 46 4.03 -11.52 12.49
CA LEU A 46 3.63 -12.36 11.34
C LEU A 46 2.94 -11.54 10.24
N ALA A 47 2.14 -10.55 10.61
CA ALA A 47 1.32 -9.78 9.67
C ALA A 47 2.15 -8.77 8.86
N LEU A 48 3.10 -8.08 9.49
CA LEU A 48 3.87 -7.01 8.87
C LEU A 48 4.67 -7.42 7.62
N PRO A 49 5.47 -8.50 7.61
CA PRO A 49 6.23 -8.89 6.41
C PRO A 49 5.28 -9.24 5.25
N THR A 50 4.19 -9.94 5.55
CA THR A 50 3.16 -10.30 4.56
C THR A 50 2.52 -9.05 3.94
N TYR A 51 2.13 -8.08 4.76
CA TYR A 51 1.56 -6.82 4.27
C TYR A 51 2.55 -6.03 3.40
N GLN A 52 3.81 -5.96 3.80
CA GLN A 52 4.85 -5.30 3.00
C GLN A 52 5.04 -5.97 1.64
N GLN A 53 4.99 -7.30 1.58
CA GLN A 53 5.09 -8.03 0.32
C GLN A 53 3.88 -7.76 -0.59
N GLN A 54 2.67 -7.71 -0.04
CA GLN A 54 1.46 -7.37 -0.82
C GLN A 54 1.54 -5.94 -1.37
N GLN A 55 2.01 -4.98 -0.56
CA GLN A 55 2.24 -3.62 -1.01
C GLN A 55 3.29 -3.55 -2.13
N ARG A 56 4.38 -4.31 -2.03
CA ARG A 56 5.39 -4.38 -3.11
C ARG A 56 4.80 -4.97 -4.39
N GLN A 57 3.99 -6.04 -4.30
CA GLN A 57 3.32 -6.63 -5.46
C GLN A 57 2.33 -5.64 -6.11
N ALA A 58 1.53 -4.94 -5.31
CA ALA A 58 0.62 -3.92 -5.80
C ALA A 58 1.38 -2.79 -6.52
N ARG A 59 2.50 -2.32 -5.96
CA ARG A 59 3.33 -1.28 -6.57
C ARG A 59 4.07 -1.78 -7.82
N ARG A 60 4.50 -3.04 -7.88
CA ARG A 60 5.05 -3.63 -9.11
C ARG A 60 4.07 -3.50 -10.28
N SER A 61 2.77 -3.63 -10.03
CA SER A 61 1.75 -3.45 -11.08
C SER A 61 1.74 -2.04 -11.67
N ASP A 62 2.09 -1.00 -10.89
CA ASP A 62 2.24 0.38 -11.37
C ASP A 62 3.44 0.51 -12.33
N GLY A 63 4.59 -0.04 -11.95
CA GLY A 63 5.78 -0.08 -12.83
C GLY A 63 5.56 -0.90 -14.10
N GLN A 64 4.93 -2.07 -14.00
CA GLN A 64 4.56 -2.90 -15.15
C GLN A 64 3.59 -2.17 -16.09
N ALA A 65 2.55 -1.53 -15.53
CA ALA A 65 1.59 -0.76 -16.32
C ALA A 65 2.27 0.40 -17.05
N ALA A 66 3.19 1.11 -16.40
CA ALA A 66 3.98 2.17 -17.00
C ALA A 66 4.83 1.66 -18.19
N LEU A 67 5.51 0.52 -18.04
CA LEU A 67 6.29 -0.08 -19.12
C LEU A 67 5.42 -0.57 -20.29
N LEU A 68 4.23 -1.11 -20.01
CA LEU A 68 3.28 -1.51 -21.06
C LEU A 68 2.68 -0.30 -21.80
N GLN A 69 2.40 0.80 -21.08
CA GLN A 69 1.98 2.06 -21.72
C GLN A 69 3.09 2.62 -22.61
N LEU A 70 4.33 2.57 -22.14
CA LEU A 70 5.51 2.98 -22.91
C LEU A 70 5.68 2.12 -24.16
N GLN A 71 5.46 0.80 -24.08
CA GLN A 71 5.50 -0.10 -25.25
C GLN A 71 4.49 0.32 -26.33
N VAL A 72 3.27 0.67 -25.95
CA VAL A 72 2.26 1.17 -26.89
C VAL A 72 2.70 2.51 -27.51
N ALA A 73 3.28 3.41 -26.71
CA ALA A 73 3.80 4.68 -27.21
C ALA A 73 4.96 4.49 -28.19
N GLN A 74 5.91 3.60 -27.88
CA GLN A 74 7.02 3.23 -28.77
C GLN A 74 6.51 2.65 -30.09
N ALA A 75 5.48 1.80 -30.05
CA ALA A 75 4.87 1.25 -31.27
C ALA A 75 4.23 2.34 -32.15
N ARG A 76 3.55 3.32 -31.54
CA ARG A 76 2.99 4.49 -32.26
C ARG A 76 4.07 5.39 -32.82
N TRP A 77 5.17 5.59 -32.09
CA TRP A 77 6.31 6.36 -32.56
C TRP A 77 6.97 5.68 -33.77
N ARG A 78 7.20 4.37 -33.67
CA ARG A 78 7.84 3.56 -34.72
C ARG A 78 7.01 3.44 -35.99
N SER A 79 5.69 3.63 -35.95
CA SER A 79 4.86 3.66 -37.15
C SER A 79 5.05 4.93 -37.99
N GLN A 80 5.64 5.98 -37.41
CA GLN A 80 5.88 7.27 -38.05
C GLN A 80 7.37 7.59 -38.24
N HIS A 81 8.25 6.81 -37.60
CA HIS A 81 9.70 7.02 -37.61
C HIS A 81 10.45 5.71 -37.83
N ASP A 82 11.61 5.77 -38.49
CA ASP A 82 12.43 4.59 -38.80
C ASP A 82 13.13 3.94 -37.60
N ARG A 83 13.02 4.54 -36.41
CA ARG A 83 13.63 4.03 -35.18
C ARG A 83 12.79 4.31 -33.94
N TYR A 84 12.98 3.49 -32.91
CA TYR A 84 12.51 3.78 -31.56
C TYR A 84 13.27 4.99 -30.98
N THR A 85 12.67 5.66 -30.00
CA THR A 85 13.26 6.84 -29.33
C THR A 85 13.63 6.53 -27.88
N GLU A 86 14.70 7.14 -27.39
CA GLU A 86 15.09 7.10 -25.97
C GLU A 86 14.39 8.21 -25.16
N SER A 87 13.87 9.23 -25.86
CA SER A 87 13.26 10.41 -25.27
C SER A 87 11.82 10.12 -24.87
N LEU A 88 11.52 10.26 -23.57
CA LEU A 88 10.16 10.10 -23.06
C LEU A 88 9.22 11.23 -23.52
N SER A 89 9.74 12.44 -23.75
CA SER A 89 8.92 13.56 -24.24
C SER A 89 8.37 13.29 -25.63
N ASP A 90 9.14 12.61 -26.48
CA ASP A 90 8.73 12.21 -27.84
C ASP A 90 7.58 11.20 -27.81
N LEU A 91 7.49 10.43 -26.72
CA LEU A 91 6.45 9.44 -26.45
C LEU A 91 5.22 10.04 -25.75
N GLY A 92 5.19 11.36 -25.56
CA GLY A 92 4.08 12.09 -24.92
C GLY A 92 4.06 12.00 -23.40
N TRP A 93 5.17 11.62 -22.77
CA TRP A 93 5.28 11.60 -21.31
C TRP A 93 5.71 12.97 -20.79
N ALA A 94 4.92 13.53 -19.86
CA ALA A 94 5.22 14.82 -19.22
C ALA A 94 6.37 14.73 -18.19
N GLY A 95 6.71 13.52 -17.75
CA GLY A 95 7.77 13.26 -16.80
C GLY A 95 8.18 11.78 -16.84
N ASP A 96 9.12 11.41 -16.00
CA ASP A 96 9.75 10.09 -15.97
C ASP A 96 9.19 9.18 -14.87
N LYS A 97 8.02 9.50 -14.31
CA LYS A 97 7.44 8.71 -13.21
C LYS A 97 6.32 7.81 -13.70
N SER A 98 6.19 6.64 -13.09
CA SER A 98 5.00 5.80 -13.23
C SER A 98 3.74 6.53 -12.75
N PRO A 99 2.53 6.10 -13.17
CA PRO A 99 1.27 6.77 -12.82
C PRO A 99 1.07 7.03 -11.32
N GLN A 100 1.47 6.11 -10.45
CA GLN A 100 1.41 6.28 -8.99
C GLN A 100 2.73 6.78 -8.37
N GLY A 101 3.76 7.03 -9.19
CA GLY A 101 5.04 7.61 -8.76
C GLY A 101 5.94 6.66 -7.97
N HIS A 102 5.69 5.35 -8.03
CA HIS A 102 6.51 4.34 -7.35
C HIS A 102 7.76 3.94 -8.13
N TYR A 103 7.82 4.26 -9.41
CA TYR A 103 8.94 3.95 -10.30
C TYR A 103 9.34 5.16 -11.13
N GLN A 104 10.64 5.23 -11.44
CA GLN A 104 11.18 6.09 -12.49
C GLN A 104 11.35 5.25 -13.77
N ILE A 105 10.80 5.73 -14.88
CA ILE A 105 10.80 5.09 -16.18
C ILE A 105 11.93 5.67 -17.02
N THR A 106 12.70 4.81 -17.68
CA THR A 106 13.75 5.22 -18.61
C THR A 106 13.76 4.29 -19.82
N VAL A 107 14.16 4.81 -20.97
CA VAL A 107 14.56 4.00 -22.13
C VAL A 107 16.07 4.03 -22.19
N THR A 108 16.72 2.90 -21.94
CA THR A 108 18.19 2.86 -21.85
C THR A 108 18.87 2.61 -23.18
N GLU A 109 18.13 2.03 -24.14
CA GLU A 109 18.64 1.74 -25.48
C GLU A 109 17.48 1.84 -26.48
N ALA A 110 17.69 2.51 -27.61
CA ALA A 110 16.74 2.48 -28.71
C ALA A 110 17.41 2.46 -30.10
N SER A 111 17.03 1.49 -30.93
CA SER A 111 17.52 1.31 -32.29
C SER A 111 16.37 1.25 -33.31
N ALA A 112 16.67 0.89 -34.56
CA ALA A 112 15.65 0.68 -35.59
C ALA A 112 14.76 -0.55 -35.33
N GLU A 113 15.32 -1.55 -34.63
CA GLU A 113 14.73 -2.89 -34.50
C GLU A 113 14.40 -3.27 -33.06
N ALA A 114 15.02 -2.61 -32.08
CA ALA A 114 14.88 -2.98 -30.68
C ALA A 114 14.89 -1.74 -29.76
N TYR A 115 14.35 -1.92 -28.56
CA TYR A 115 14.56 -0.97 -27.46
C TYR A 115 14.52 -1.70 -26.12
N THR A 116 15.16 -1.10 -25.12
CA THR A 116 15.14 -1.56 -23.74
C THR A 116 14.59 -0.44 -22.85
N ALA A 117 13.50 -0.72 -22.14
CA ALA A 117 12.91 0.18 -21.16
C ALA A 117 13.02 -0.39 -19.74
N GLN A 118 13.21 0.48 -18.76
CA GLN A 118 13.38 0.11 -17.36
C GLN A 118 12.44 0.93 -16.46
N ALA A 119 11.94 0.29 -15.41
CA ALA A 119 11.26 0.94 -14.31
C ALA A 119 12.09 0.72 -13.03
N THR A 120 12.77 1.77 -12.58
CA THR A 120 13.60 1.80 -11.38
C THR A 120 12.76 2.19 -10.18
N ALA A 121 12.74 1.35 -9.15
CA ALA A 121 11.91 1.56 -7.97
C ALA A 121 12.34 2.79 -7.15
N LEU A 122 11.36 3.56 -6.68
CA LEU A 122 11.53 4.75 -5.86
C LEU A 122 11.00 4.56 -4.44
N GLY A 123 11.52 5.32 -3.49
CA GLY A 123 11.05 5.35 -2.11
C GLY A 123 11.00 3.96 -1.45
N ALA A 124 9.88 3.63 -0.81
CA ALA A 124 9.70 2.35 -0.13
C ALA A 124 9.73 1.13 -1.09
N GLN A 125 9.53 1.32 -2.39
CA GLN A 125 9.63 0.24 -3.37
C GLN A 125 11.08 -0.16 -3.65
N ALA A 126 12.07 0.70 -3.38
CA ALA A 126 13.49 0.40 -3.58
C ALA A 126 14.00 -0.78 -2.72
N ALA A 127 13.26 -1.17 -1.68
CA ALA A 127 13.53 -2.37 -0.89
C ALA A 127 13.24 -3.69 -1.64
N ASP A 128 12.54 -3.64 -2.78
CA ASP A 128 12.20 -4.79 -3.63
C ASP A 128 13.36 -5.13 -4.59
N ARG A 129 14.53 -5.44 -4.02
CA ARG A 129 15.81 -5.55 -4.76
C ARG A 129 15.79 -6.58 -5.89
N GLU A 130 15.16 -7.73 -5.67
CA GLU A 130 15.06 -8.80 -6.68
C GLU A 130 14.29 -8.36 -7.93
N CYS A 131 13.36 -7.41 -7.76
CA CYS A 131 12.52 -6.90 -8.85
C CYS A 131 12.92 -5.51 -9.34
N ASN A 132 14.06 -4.97 -8.87
CA ASN A 132 14.47 -3.60 -9.16
C ASN A 132 15.77 -3.56 -9.97
N PRO A 133 15.79 -3.01 -11.20
CA PRO A 133 14.64 -2.48 -11.94
C PRO A 133 13.82 -3.58 -12.62
N LEU A 134 12.56 -3.28 -12.94
CA LEU A 134 11.79 -4.06 -13.91
C LEU A 134 12.23 -3.67 -15.31
N ARG A 135 12.41 -4.63 -16.21
CA ARG A 135 12.90 -4.42 -17.58
C ARG A 135 11.96 -5.01 -18.62
N LEU A 136 11.66 -4.22 -19.64
CA LEU A 136 10.95 -4.63 -20.85
C LEU A 136 11.89 -4.38 -22.04
N THR A 137 12.35 -5.46 -22.66
CA THR A 137 13.14 -5.39 -23.88
C THR A 137 12.28 -5.83 -25.05
N TRP A 138 12.14 -4.98 -26.05
CA TRP A 138 11.48 -5.32 -27.30
C TRP A 138 12.54 -5.66 -28.34
N GLN A 139 12.52 -6.88 -28.86
CA GLN A 139 13.49 -7.38 -29.81
C GLN A 139 12.81 -7.80 -31.11
N GLY A 140 13.29 -7.26 -32.24
CA GLY A 140 12.97 -7.73 -33.58
C GLY A 140 11.47 -7.89 -33.84
N SER A 141 11.10 -8.94 -34.59
CA SER A 141 9.76 -9.29 -35.09
C SER A 141 8.74 -9.60 -33.98
N ALA A 142 8.40 -8.58 -33.21
CA ALA A 142 7.32 -8.52 -32.23
C ALA A 142 7.45 -9.38 -30.96
N SER A 143 8.67 -9.57 -30.45
CA SER A 143 8.91 -10.28 -29.19
C SER A 143 9.22 -9.33 -28.03
N ALA A 144 8.52 -9.51 -26.90
CA ALA A 144 8.85 -8.86 -25.64
C ALA A 144 9.58 -9.84 -24.71
N VAL A 145 10.73 -9.41 -24.20
CA VAL A 145 11.52 -10.12 -23.19
C VAL A 145 11.42 -9.34 -21.88
N TRP A 146 11.10 -10.06 -20.81
CA TRP A 146 10.88 -9.50 -19.49
C TRP A 146 12.06 -9.83 -18.58
N GLY A 147 12.62 -8.81 -17.94
CA GLY A 147 13.73 -8.93 -17.00
C GLY A 147 13.41 -8.25 -15.67
N ALA A 148 14.11 -8.64 -14.62
CA ALA A 148 13.99 -8.01 -13.32
C ALA A 148 15.30 -8.12 -12.51
N GLY A 149 15.63 -7.07 -11.77
CA GLY A 149 16.80 -7.07 -10.90
C GLY A 149 18.11 -7.27 -11.67
N GLU A 150 18.93 -8.22 -11.22
CA GLU A 150 20.17 -8.62 -11.88
C GLU A 150 19.94 -9.35 -13.21
N HIS A 151 18.75 -9.94 -13.40
CA HIS A 151 18.42 -10.69 -14.60
C HIS A 151 17.87 -9.76 -15.69
N THR A 152 18.66 -9.52 -16.73
CA THR A 152 18.31 -8.58 -17.81
C THR A 152 17.24 -9.12 -18.77
N ASN A 153 17.26 -10.42 -19.04
CA ASN A 153 16.42 -11.08 -20.04
C ASN A 153 15.62 -12.28 -19.47
N SER A 154 15.50 -12.37 -18.15
CA SER A 154 14.72 -13.42 -17.48
C SER A 154 14.15 -12.93 -16.16
N ASP A 155 13.11 -13.62 -15.68
CA ASP A 155 12.40 -13.28 -14.45
C ASP A 155 12.22 -14.52 -13.54
N PRO A 156 13.30 -15.03 -12.92
CA PRO A 156 13.20 -16.17 -12.01
C PRO A 156 12.43 -15.83 -10.72
N ALA A 157 12.51 -14.57 -10.27
CA ALA A 157 11.78 -14.06 -9.11
C ALA A 157 10.28 -13.84 -9.36
N ARG A 158 9.81 -14.04 -10.61
CA ARG A 158 8.40 -13.89 -11.02
C ARG A 158 7.84 -12.49 -10.77
N CYS A 159 8.69 -11.47 -10.86
CA CYS A 159 8.37 -10.06 -10.69
C CYS A 159 7.34 -9.55 -11.71
N TRP A 160 7.19 -10.21 -12.86
CA TRP A 160 6.23 -9.89 -13.92
C TRP A 160 4.94 -10.69 -13.86
N ARG A 161 4.84 -11.69 -12.96
CA ARG A 161 3.59 -12.43 -12.78
C ARG A 161 2.62 -11.62 -11.91
N ARG A 162 1.36 -11.61 -12.32
CA ARG A 162 0.25 -11.06 -11.53
C ARG A 162 -0.11 -12.00 -10.39
#